data_AF-A0A239HRN1-F1
#
_entry.id   AF-A0A239HRN1-F1
#
_cell.length_a   1.000
_cell.length_b   1.000
_cell.length_c   1.000
_cell.angle_alpha   90.00
_cell.angle_beta   90.00
_cell.angle_gamma   90.00
#
_symmetry.space_group_name_H-M   'P 1'
#
loop_
_entity.id
_entity.type
_entity.pdbx_description
1 polymer ?
#
loop_
_entity_poly.entity_id
_entity_poly.type
_entity_poly.pdbx_seq_one_letter_code
_entity_poly.pdbx_strand_id
1 'polypeptide(L)'
;MNNSKSNRGQKVIVLGTLLIGLICYFTIPTFNALMNQIVQMFATGDFEVVREFVSSYGPFAMVISTLLMILAVVFPPLPAFMITFANANLFGWWQGALLSWVSAMAGAAAAFYLARLFGREFVEKLTTKTGLSQVDEFFEAYGKQSILIARLLPFLSFGVVSYAGGLTPLTFGTYFMATGIGQTPATLIYSYVGGMLTGGARMFVTGLLIIFAISILASIIHGVYRNRQSKNRDTVSVKTGTLINDCSSTKGTINPKESGRKI
;
A
#
# COMPACT_ATOMS: atom_id res chain seq x y z
N MET A 1 -29.53 11.75 -3.44
CA MET A 1 -29.51 10.81 -4.59
C MET A 1 -28.83 11.48 -5.78
N ASN A 2 -27.49 11.39 -5.97
CA ASN A 2 -26.86 11.80 -7.25
C ASN A 2 -25.40 11.34 -7.51
N ASN A 3 -24.91 10.24 -6.91
CA ASN A 3 -23.50 9.81 -7.08
C ASN A 3 -23.29 8.55 -7.95
N SER A 4 -24.34 7.93 -8.49
CA SER A 4 -24.21 6.68 -9.27
C SER A 4 -23.93 6.89 -10.76
N LYS A 5 -24.24 8.05 -11.34
CA LYS A 5 -23.97 8.34 -12.77
C LYS A 5 -22.50 8.69 -13.06
N SER A 6 -21.82 9.41 -12.16
CA SER A 6 -20.41 9.81 -12.34
C SER A 6 -19.45 8.60 -12.36
N ASN A 7 -19.61 7.67 -11.40
CA ASN A 7 -18.80 6.46 -11.34
C ASN A 7 -19.00 5.53 -12.54
N ARG A 8 -20.16 5.56 -13.20
CA ARG A 8 -20.43 4.71 -14.39
C ARG A 8 -19.65 5.20 -15.61
N GLY A 9 -19.59 6.51 -15.83
CA GLY A 9 -18.77 7.11 -16.90
C GLY A 9 -17.27 6.88 -16.66
N GLN A 10 -16.83 7.05 -15.41
CA GLN A 10 -15.43 6.83 -15.03
C GLN A 10 -15.04 5.34 -15.15
N LYS A 11 -15.94 4.42 -14.76
CA LYS A 11 -15.83 2.97 -15.03
C LYS A 11 -15.67 2.69 -16.52
N VAL A 12 -16.50 3.29 -17.37
CA VAL A 12 -16.45 3.07 -18.82
C VAL A 12 -15.17 3.63 -19.43
N ILE A 13 -14.66 4.78 -18.96
CA ILE A 13 -13.38 5.33 -19.44
C ILE A 13 -12.23 4.42 -19.03
N VAL A 14 -12.14 4.02 -17.77
CA VAL A 14 -11.04 3.15 -17.29
C VAL A 14 -11.13 1.75 -17.89
N LEU A 15 -12.33 1.18 -17.97
CA LEU A 15 -12.56 -0.10 -18.65
C LEU A 15 -12.26 0.03 -20.14
N GLY A 16 -12.56 1.17 -20.75
CA GLY A 16 -12.21 1.50 -22.13
C GLY A 16 -10.70 1.58 -22.33
N THR A 17 -9.95 2.24 -21.44
CA THR A 17 -8.48 2.28 -21.50
C THR A 17 -7.85 0.90 -21.27
N LEU A 18 -8.36 0.13 -20.31
CA LEU A 18 -7.92 -1.25 -20.07
C LEU A 18 -8.28 -2.17 -21.23
N LEU A 19 -9.46 -2.03 -21.83
CA LEU A 19 -9.90 -2.77 -23.00
C LEU A 19 -9.11 -2.37 -24.23
N ILE A 20 -8.77 -1.10 -24.43
CA ILE A 20 -7.88 -0.66 -25.52
C ILE A 20 -6.48 -1.25 -25.33
N GLY A 21 -5.95 -1.26 -24.11
CA GLY A 21 -4.69 -1.95 -23.79
C GLY A 21 -4.76 -3.46 -24.06
N LEU A 22 -5.87 -4.12 -23.68
CA LEU A 22 -6.11 -5.54 -23.90
C LEU A 22 -6.37 -5.89 -25.38
N ILE A 23 -7.03 -5.00 -26.12
CA ILE A 23 -7.28 -5.13 -27.56
C ILE A 23 -5.97 -4.95 -28.29
N CYS A 24 -5.17 -3.91 -27.97
CA CYS A 24 -3.80 -3.76 -28.48
C CYS A 24 -2.94 -4.98 -28.15
N TYR A 25 -3.13 -5.61 -26.99
CA TYR A 25 -2.50 -6.89 -26.67
C TYR A 25 -2.88 -7.99 -27.64
N PHE A 26 -4.16 -8.13 -27.99
CA PHE A 26 -4.61 -9.18 -28.93
C PHE A 26 -4.37 -8.87 -30.41
N THR A 27 -4.38 -7.61 -30.84
CA THR A 27 -4.26 -7.24 -32.27
C THR A 27 -2.84 -6.97 -32.74
N ILE A 28 -1.88 -6.74 -31.84
CA ILE A 28 -0.50 -6.44 -32.20
C ILE A 28 0.41 -7.61 -31.78
N PRO A 29 0.91 -8.43 -32.72
CA PRO A 29 1.83 -9.55 -32.42
C PRO A 29 3.08 -9.11 -31.65
N THR A 30 3.57 -7.91 -31.95
CA THR A 30 4.70 -7.26 -31.26
C THR A 30 4.41 -6.99 -29.78
N PHE A 31 3.16 -6.71 -29.41
CA PHE A 31 2.80 -6.45 -28.02
C PHE A 31 2.72 -7.75 -27.20
N ASN A 32 2.20 -8.83 -27.79
CA ASN A 32 2.26 -10.17 -27.17
C ASN A 32 3.72 -10.61 -26.94
N ALA A 33 4.59 -10.41 -27.94
CA ALA A 33 6.01 -10.71 -27.81
C ALA A 33 6.67 -9.89 -26.69
N LEU A 34 6.38 -8.60 -26.63
CA LEU A 34 6.88 -7.69 -25.59
C LEU A 34 6.39 -8.08 -24.18
N MET A 35 5.12 -8.47 -24.03
CA MET A 35 4.59 -8.92 -22.73
C MET A 35 5.18 -10.27 -22.29
N ASN A 36 5.33 -11.22 -23.22
CA ASN A 36 5.99 -12.49 -22.93
C ASN A 36 7.46 -12.27 -22.55
N GLN A 37 8.15 -11.35 -23.24
CA GLN A 37 9.51 -10.98 -22.90
C GLN A 37 9.55 -10.35 -21.50
N ILE A 38 8.67 -9.41 -21.17
CA ILE A 38 8.58 -8.83 -19.82
C ILE A 38 8.39 -9.92 -18.76
N VAL A 39 7.41 -10.81 -18.94
CA VAL A 39 7.16 -11.89 -17.97
C VAL A 39 8.37 -12.81 -17.83
N GLN A 40 9.06 -13.15 -18.93
CA GLN A 40 10.29 -13.95 -18.87
C GLN A 40 11.44 -13.22 -18.18
N MET A 41 11.63 -11.92 -18.44
CA MET A 41 12.66 -11.09 -17.79
C MET A 41 12.44 -10.98 -16.28
N PHE A 42 11.20 -10.98 -15.82
CA PHE A 42 10.89 -11.02 -14.39
C PHE A 42 10.95 -12.44 -13.82
N ALA A 43 10.69 -13.47 -14.62
CA ALA A 43 10.78 -14.88 -14.21
C ALA A 43 12.23 -15.35 -14.00
N THR A 44 13.21 -14.78 -14.73
CA THR A 44 14.63 -15.05 -14.49
C THR A 44 15.11 -14.49 -13.14
N GLY A 45 14.41 -13.51 -12.58
CA GLY A 45 14.78 -12.86 -11.31
C GLY A 45 16.05 -12.02 -11.38
N ASP A 46 16.60 -11.82 -12.58
CA ASP A 46 17.83 -11.06 -12.82
C ASP A 46 17.52 -9.61 -13.21
N PHE A 47 17.96 -8.66 -12.39
CA PHE A 47 17.73 -7.24 -12.63
C PHE A 47 18.58 -6.71 -13.80
N GLU A 48 19.66 -7.39 -14.19
CA GLU A 48 20.48 -7.01 -15.34
C GLU A 48 19.69 -7.16 -16.64
N VAL A 49 18.81 -8.15 -16.75
CA VAL A 49 17.96 -8.33 -17.93
C VAL A 49 16.97 -7.16 -18.07
N VAL A 50 16.40 -6.70 -16.94
CA VAL A 50 15.53 -5.51 -16.91
C VAL A 50 16.33 -4.25 -17.26
N ARG A 51 17.57 -4.16 -16.80
CA ARG A 51 18.49 -3.05 -17.08
C ARG A 51 18.85 -2.99 -18.57
N GLU A 52 19.21 -4.12 -19.18
CA GLU A 52 19.51 -4.21 -20.62
C GLU A 52 18.30 -3.87 -21.47
N PHE A 53 17.11 -4.36 -21.08
CA PHE A 53 15.88 -3.99 -21.76
C PHE A 53 15.66 -2.47 -21.72
N VAL A 54 15.75 -1.85 -20.54
CA VAL A 54 15.54 -0.40 -20.38
C VAL A 54 16.62 0.39 -21.13
N SER A 55 17.89 -0.04 -21.09
CA SER A 55 19.00 0.65 -21.76
C SER A 55 18.92 0.58 -23.28
N SER A 56 18.32 -0.48 -23.84
CA SER A 56 18.16 -0.64 -25.29
C SER A 56 17.32 0.47 -25.95
N TYR A 57 16.47 1.16 -25.17
CA TYR A 57 15.66 2.29 -25.65
C TYR A 57 16.39 3.64 -25.57
N GLY A 58 17.65 3.67 -25.15
CA GLY A 58 18.54 4.83 -25.20
C GLY A 58 17.93 6.09 -24.54
N PRO A 59 17.70 7.19 -25.29
CA PRO A 59 17.14 8.43 -24.73
C PRO A 59 15.77 8.27 -24.07
N PHE A 60 14.98 7.27 -24.48
CA PHE A 60 13.64 7.00 -23.92
C PHE A 60 13.66 6.07 -22.71
N ALA A 61 14.84 5.62 -22.25
CA ALA A 61 15.00 4.68 -21.14
C ALA A 61 14.25 5.12 -19.86
N MET A 62 14.27 6.41 -19.53
CA MET A 62 13.58 6.95 -18.35
C MET A 62 12.04 6.82 -18.44
N VAL A 63 11.49 7.05 -19.64
CA VAL A 63 10.05 6.92 -19.91
C VAL A 63 9.64 5.45 -19.91
N ILE A 64 10.40 4.59 -20.58
CA ILE A 64 10.15 3.15 -20.63
C ILE A 64 10.18 2.54 -19.23
N SER A 65 11.19 2.91 -18.43
CA SER A 65 11.26 2.46 -17.04
C SER A 65 10.07 2.92 -16.20
N THR A 66 9.63 4.17 -16.38
CA THR A 66 8.45 4.70 -15.69
C THR A 66 7.21 3.87 -16.02
N LEU A 67 6.98 3.59 -17.30
CA LEU A 67 5.86 2.75 -17.75
C LEU A 67 5.96 1.33 -17.22
N LEU A 68 7.17 0.75 -17.22
CA LEU A 68 7.43 -0.59 -16.71
C LEU A 68 7.16 -0.68 -15.20
N MET A 69 7.56 0.35 -14.43
CA MET A 69 7.27 0.42 -13.00
C MET A 69 5.78 0.51 -12.74
N ILE A 70 5.07 1.41 -13.43
CA ILE A 70 3.61 1.52 -13.31
C ILE A 70 2.95 0.18 -13.62
N LEU A 71 3.38 -0.50 -14.69
CA LEU A 71 2.90 -1.82 -15.06
C LEU A 71 3.16 -2.83 -13.93
N ALA A 72 4.36 -2.88 -13.36
CA ALA A 72 4.69 -3.80 -12.28
C ALA A 72 3.86 -3.56 -11.00
N VAL A 73 3.50 -2.31 -10.72
CA VAL A 73 2.60 -2.00 -9.60
C VAL A 73 1.16 -2.41 -9.90
N VAL A 74 0.68 -2.15 -11.11
CA VAL A 74 -0.69 -2.49 -11.55
C VAL A 74 -0.86 -4.00 -11.71
N PHE A 75 0.21 -4.73 -12.03
CA PHE A 75 0.26 -6.19 -12.14
C PHE A 75 1.17 -6.77 -11.05
N PRO A 76 0.63 -7.01 -9.84
CA PRO A 76 1.40 -7.33 -8.64
C PRO A 76 2.30 -8.58 -8.68
N PRO A 77 2.09 -9.58 -9.57
CA PRO A 77 3.04 -10.67 -9.77
C PRO A 77 4.43 -10.21 -10.21
N LEU A 78 4.56 -9.00 -10.77
CA LEU A 78 5.84 -8.46 -11.23
C LEU A 78 6.62 -7.82 -10.06
N PRO A 79 7.86 -8.26 -9.79
CA PRO A 79 8.67 -7.72 -8.70
C PRO A 79 9.25 -6.33 -9.04
N ALA A 80 8.57 -5.28 -8.57
CA ALA A 80 8.95 -3.87 -8.79
C ALA A 80 10.37 -3.49 -8.28
N PHE A 81 10.93 -4.25 -7.34
CA PHE A 81 12.29 -3.99 -6.85
C PHE A 81 13.36 -4.19 -7.94
N MET A 82 13.14 -5.10 -8.90
CA MET A 82 14.09 -5.34 -9.99
C MET A 82 14.24 -4.08 -10.87
N ILE A 83 13.13 -3.40 -11.14
CA ILE A 83 13.10 -2.14 -11.90
C ILE A 83 13.82 -1.04 -11.11
N THR A 84 13.64 -1.02 -9.79
CA THR A 84 14.32 -0.06 -8.91
C THR A 84 15.84 -0.24 -8.96
N PHE A 85 16.32 -1.48 -8.93
CA PHE A 85 17.75 -1.78 -9.08
C PHE A 85 18.27 -1.41 -10.48
N ALA A 86 17.55 -1.77 -11.54
CA ALA A 86 17.91 -1.40 -12.90
C ALA A 86 18.02 0.13 -13.08
N ASN A 87 17.07 0.89 -12.54
CA ASN A 87 17.08 2.34 -12.57
C ASN A 87 18.26 2.96 -11.83
N ALA A 88 18.56 2.42 -10.65
CA ALA A 88 19.68 2.88 -9.86
C ALA A 88 21.02 2.62 -10.54
N ASN A 89 21.15 1.50 -11.24
CA ASN A 89 22.34 1.14 -11.98
C ASN A 89 22.51 2.00 -13.26
N LEU A 90 21.41 2.29 -13.98
CA LEU A 90 21.44 3.06 -15.22
C LEU A 90 21.57 4.56 -15.03
N PHE A 91 20.82 5.13 -14.09
CA PHE A 91 20.71 6.57 -13.90
C PHE A 91 21.46 7.06 -12.65
N GLY A 92 22.10 6.15 -11.90
CA GLY A 92 22.73 6.43 -10.63
C GLY A 92 21.74 6.37 -9.45
N TRP A 93 22.29 6.25 -8.25
CA TRP A 93 21.51 5.94 -7.05
C TRP A 93 20.43 6.98 -6.71
N TRP A 94 20.67 8.28 -6.94
CA TRP A 94 19.72 9.32 -6.56
C TRP A 94 18.65 9.58 -7.65
N GLN A 95 19.04 9.62 -8.93
CA GLN A 95 18.08 9.79 -10.04
C GLN A 95 17.25 8.53 -10.23
N GLY A 96 17.87 7.36 -10.11
CA GLY A 96 17.17 6.08 -10.12
C GLY A 96 16.19 5.94 -8.96
N ALA A 97 16.54 6.44 -7.76
CA ALA A 97 15.64 6.45 -6.61
C ALA A 97 14.43 7.35 -6.88
N LEU A 98 14.67 8.57 -7.35
CA LEU A 98 13.61 9.54 -7.61
C LEU A 98 12.67 9.04 -8.72
N LEU A 99 13.24 8.54 -9.82
CA LEU A 99 12.48 7.97 -10.93
C LEU A 99 11.61 6.80 -10.47
N SER A 100 12.20 5.87 -9.72
CA SER A 100 11.49 4.69 -9.19
C SER A 100 10.41 5.09 -8.21
N TRP A 101 10.66 6.08 -7.34
CA TRP A 101 9.69 6.55 -6.37
C TRP A 101 8.50 7.23 -7.04
N VAL A 102 8.74 8.16 -7.98
CA VAL A 102 7.67 8.88 -8.69
C VAL A 102 6.83 7.91 -9.52
N SER A 103 7.46 7.01 -10.27
CA SER A 103 6.76 6.03 -11.10
C SER A 103 6.00 4.99 -10.27
N ALA A 104 6.56 4.54 -9.13
CA ALA A 104 5.85 3.66 -8.20
C ALA A 104 4.65 4.37 -7.55
N MET A 105 4.76 5.65 -7.20
CA MET A 105 3.65 6.46 -6.68
C MET A 105 2.53 6.64 -7.71
N ALA A 106 2.88 6.83 -8.99
CA ALA A 106 1.91 6.87 -10.08
C ALA A 106 1.19 5.52 -10.25
N GLY A 107 1.93 4.40 -10.22
CA GLY A 107 1.36 3.06 -10.26
C GLY A 107 0.47 2.76 -9.05
N ALA A 108 0.88 3.20 -7.85
CA ALA A 108 0.12 3.03 -6.61
C ALA A 108 -1.22 3.77 -6.67
N ALA A 109 -1.21 5.01 -7.18
CA ALA A 109 -2.42 5.77 -7.43
C ALA A 109 -3.34 5.05 -8.43
N ALA A 110 -2.78 4.55 -9.54
CA ALA A 110 -3.56 3.79 -10.53
C ALA A 110 -4.21 2.55 -9.90
N ALA A 111 -3.44 1.71 -9.19
CA ALA A 111 -3.96 0.52 -8.51
C ALA A 111 -5.03 0.85 -7.46
N PHE A 112 -4.85 1.93 -6.69
CA PHE A 112 -5.84 2.40 -5.72
C PHE A 112 -7.17 2.76 -6.38
N TYR A 113 -7.14 3.56 -7.47
CA TYR A 113 -8.35 3.94 -8.19
C TYR A 113 -9.00 2.74 -8.89
N LEU A 114 -8.19 1.85 -9.48
CA LEU A 114 -8.68 0.61 -10.09
C LEU A 114 -9.44 -0.26 -9.08
N ALA A 115 -8.87 -0.45 -7.88
CA ALA A 115 -9.53 -1.20 -6.80
C ALA A 115 -10.87 -0.57 -6.41
N ARG A 116 -10.89 0.76 -6.26
CA ARG A 116 -12.09 1.49 -5.84
C ARG A 116 -13.20 1.47 -6.89
N LEU A 117 -12.81 1.40 -8.16
CA LEU A 117 -13.73 1.44 -9.29
C LEU A 117 -14.32 0.07 -9.61
N PHE A 118 -13.49 -0.97 -9.63
CA PHE A 118 -13.88 -2.34 -9.98
C PHE A 118 -14.25 -3.21 -8.78
N GLY A 119 -13.85 -2.80 -7.57
CA GLY A 119 -14.15 -3.53 -6.34
C GLY A 119 -13.31 -4.79 -6.17
N ARG A 120 -13.68 -5.58 -5.15
CA ARG A 120 -12.88 -6.70 -4.65
C ARG A 120 -12.73 -7.85 -5.65
N GLU A 121 -13.76 -8.16 -6.42
CA GLU A 121 -13.74 -9.26 -7.39
C GLU A 121 -12.67 -9.10 -8.47
N PHE A 122 -12.40 -7.87 -8.92
CA PHE A 122 -11.34 -7.60 -9.89
C PHE A 122 -9.95 -7.73 -9.25
N VAL A 123 -9.79 -7.24 -8.02
CA VAL A 123 -8.54 -7.34 -7.27
C VAL A 123 -8.19 -8.79 -6.99
N GLU A 124 -9.16 -9.63 -6.60
CA GLU A 124 -8.98 -11.08 -6.37
C GLU A 124 -8.62 -11.86 -7.65
N LYS A 125 -8.83 -11.30 -8.85
CA LYS A 125 -8.36 -11.91 -10.11
C LYS A 125 -6.91 -11.55 -10.43
N LEU A 126 -6.48 -10.35 -10.07
CA LEU A 126 -5.10 -9.87 -10.27
C LEU A 126 -4.16 -10.28 -9.13
N THR A 127 -4.71 -10.60 -7.96
CA THR A 127 -3.97 -10.96 -6.76
C THR A 127 -4.51 -12.26 -6.18
N THR A 128 -3.66 -13.03 -5.52
CA THR A 128 -4.11 -14.26 -4.84
C THR A 128 -5.03 -13.90 -3.67
N LYS A 129 -6.13 -14.65 -3.48
CA LYS A 129 -7.04 -14.50 -2.32
C LYS A 129 -6.30 -14.46 -0.99
N THR A 130 -5.26 -15.28 -0.84
CA THR A 130 -4.38 -15.34 0.33
C THR A 130 -3.58 -14.06 0.56
N GLY A 131 -3.17 -13.37 -0.51
CA GLY A 131 -2.46 -12.10 -0.39
C GLY A 131 -3.40 -10.98 0.07
N LEU A 132 -4.63 -10.99 -0.43
CA LEU A 132 -5.65 -10.01 -0.05
C LEU A 132 -6.15 -10.23 1.38
N SER A 133 -6.38 -11.49 1.81
CA SER A 133 -6.82 -11.80 3.18
C SER A 133 -5.80 -11.40 4.24
N GLN A 134 -4.51 -11.63 3.99
CA GLN A 134 -3.44 -11.16 4.88
C GLN A 134 -3.49 -9.64 5.04
N VAL A 135 -3.66 -8.92 3.93
CA VAL A 135 -3.72 -7.46 4.00
C VAL A 135 -5.00 -7.00 4.71
N ASP A 136 -6.15 -7.63 4.46
CA ASP A 136 -7.41 -7.35 5.15
C ASP A 136 -7.28 -7.54 6.68
N GLU A 137 -6.70 -8.65 7.14
CA GLU A 137 -6.40 -8.89 8.57
C GLU A 137 -5.54 -7.78 9.17
N PHE A 138 -4.52 -7.31 8.43
CA PHE A 138 -3.70 -6.16 8.85
C PHE A 138 -4.48 -4.84 8.87
N PHE A 139 -5.43 -4.64 7.96
CA PHE A 139 -6.30 -3.46 7.95
C PHE A 139 -7.27 -3.45 9.13
N GLU A 140 -7.87 -4.58 9.45
CA GLU A 140 -8.69 -4.74 10.66
C GLU A 140 -7.85 -4.53 11.93
N ALA A 141 -6.64 -5.10 11.96
CA ALA A 141 -5.77 -5.06 13.11
C ALA A 141 -5.14 -3.70 13.38
N TYR A 142 -4.93 -2.81 12.39
CA TYR A 142 -4.19 -1.53 12.58
C TYR A 142 -4.90 -0.26 12.04
N GLY A 143 -6.04 -0.38 11.37
CA GLY A 143 -6.85 0.74 10.91
C GLY A 143 -6.12 1.72 9.98
N LYS A 144 -6.11 3.02 10.31
CA LYS A 144 -5.55 4.07 9.42
C LYS A 144 -4.03 3.96 9.21
N GLN A 145 -3.32 3.28 10.11
CA GLN A 145 -1.86 3.10 10.04
C GLN A 145 -1.46 1.82 9.30
N SER A 146 -2.43 0.99 8.89
CA SER A 146 -2.19 -0.30 8.24
C SER A 146 -1.41 -0.18 6.94
N ILE A 147 -1.62 0.86 6.12
CA ILE A 147 -0.84 1.06 4.89
C ILE A 147 0.64 1.22 5.21
N LEU A 148 0.96 2.09 6.17
CA LEU A 148 2.34 2.39 6.51
C LEU A 148 3.06 1.14 7.06
N ILE A 149 2.35 0.36 7.89
CA ILE A 149 2.85 -0.89 8.45
C ILE A 149 3.00 -1.95 7.35
N ALA A 150 2.01 -2.11 6.47
CA ALA A 150 2.05 -3.04 5.36
C ALA A 150 3.18 -2.73 4.37
N ARG A 151 3.53 -1.45 4.19
CA ARG A 151 4.67 -1.02 3.36
C ARG A 151 6.03 -1.32 3.99
N LEU A 152 6.09 -1.48 5.31
CA LEU A 152 7.31 -1.83 6.04
C LEU A 152 7.54 -3.34 6.09
N LEU A 153 6.52 -4.14 5.76
CA LEU A 153 6.65 -5.60 5.66
C LEU A 153 7.18 -5.97 4.26
N PRO A 154 8.42 -6.48 4.13
CA PRO A 154 9.04 -6.76 2.85
C PRO A 154 8.38 -7.93 2.09
N PHE A 155 7.56 -8.72 2.76
CA PHE A 155 6.88 -9.89 2.18
C PHE A 155 5.62 -9.54 1.38
N LEU A 156 5.11 -8.30 1.50
CA LEU A 156 3.89 -7.88 0.81
C LEU A 156 4.23 -7.17 -0.50
N SER A 157 3.67 -7.66 -1.61
CA SER A 157 3.85 -7.02 -2.92
C SER A 157 3.28 -5.61 -2.92
N PHE A 158 4.05 -4.67 -3.47
CA PHE A 158 3.70 -3.25 -3.53
C PHE A 158 2.36 -3.03 -4.25
N GLY A 159 2.04 -3.83 -5.26
CA GLY A 159 0.76 -3.77 -5.95
C GLY A 159 -0.41 -4.21 -5.07
N VAL A 160 -0.27 -5.33 -4.34
CA VAL A 160 -1.33 -5.89 -3.47
C VAL A 160 -1.75 -4.89 -2.39
N VAL A 161 -0.78 -4.25 -1.72
CA VAL A 161 -1.06 -3.23 -0.69
C VAL A 161 -1.77 -2.01 -1.29
N SER A 162 -1.45 -1.65 -2.53
CA SER A 162 -2.11 -0.54 -3.24
C SER A 162 -3.57 -0.85 -3.56
N TYR A 163 -3.83 -2.05 -4.07
CA TYR A 163 -5.18 -2.51 -4.35
C TYR A 163 -6.03 -2.63 -3.08
N ALA A 164 -5.50 -3.26 -2.03
CA ALA A 164 -6.19 -3.36 -0.74
C ALA A 164 -6.49 -1.98 -0.15
N GLY A 165 -5.55 -1.04 -0.24
CA GLY A 165 -5.76 0.36 0.14
C GLY A 165 -6.97 0.99 -0.55
N GLY A 166 -7.19 0.71 -1.84
CA GLY A 166 -8.33 1.22 -2.60
C GLY A 166 -9.67 0.54 -2.28
N LEU A 167 -9.65 -0.67 -1.70
CA LEU A 167 -10.85 -1.34 -1.16
C LEU A 167 -11.24 -0.82 0.23
N THR A 168 -10.34 -0.10 0.91
CA THR A 168 -10.62 0.47 2.24
C THR A 168 -11.35 1.82 2.15
N PRO A 169 -12.00 2.27 3.26
CA PRO A 169 -12.63 3.59 3.31
C PRO A 169 -11.66 4.78 3.37
N LEU A 170 -10.35 4.56 3.23
CA LEU A 170 -9.35 5.63 3.29
C LEU A 170 -9.52 6.63 2.14
N THR A 171 -9.16 7.90 2.40
CA THR A 171 -9.11 8.94 1.37
C THR A 171 -7.82 8.80 0.56
N PHE A 172 -7.86 9.17 -0.72
CA PHE A 172 -6.69 9.12 -1.60
C PHE A 172 -5.50 9.89 -1.02
N GLY A 173 -5.72 11.09 -0.46
CA GLY A 173 -4.66 11.89 0.14
C GLY A 173 -3.95 11.19 1.31
N THR A 174 -4.72 10.58 2.23
CA THR A 174 -4.14 9.81 3.34
C THR A 174 -3.37 8.60 2.85
N TYR A 175 -3.92 7.87 1.88
CA TYR A 175 -3.25 6.72 1.25
C TYR A 175 -1.95 7.12 0.54
N PHE A 176 -1.98 8.21 -0.23
CA PHE A 176 -0.87 8.67 -1.05
C PHE A 176 0.28 9.19 -0.19
N MET A 177 -0.01 9.98 0.84
CA MET A 177 1.02 10.44 1.79
C MET A 177 1.62 9.28 2.59
N ALA A 178 0.80 8.37 3.10
CA ALA A 178 1.28 7.21 3.85
C ALA A 178 2.15 6.29 2.98
N THR A 179 1.73 6.04 1.73
CA THR A 179 2.50 5.24 0.77
C THR A 179 3.80 5.94 0.39
N GLY A 180 3.76 7.25 0.09
CA GLY A 180 4.96 8.02 -0.25
C GLY A 180 6.00 7.98 0.86
N ILE A 181 5.59 8.28 2.10
CA ILE A 181 6.49 8.28 3.26
C ILE A 181 7.00 6.86 3.56
N GLY A 182 6.13 5.85 3.53
CA GLY A 182 6.50 4.46 3.82
C GLY A 182 7.44 3.85 2.77
N GLN A 183 7.29 4.24 1.51
CA GLN A 183 8.07 3.70 0.39
C GLN A 183 9.44 4.36 0.24
N THR A 184 9.62 5.60 0.74
CA THR A 184 10.89 6.34 0.60
C THR A 184 12.10 5.59 1.19
N PRO A 185 12.07 5.07 2.43
CA PRO A 185 13.21 4.34 3.00
C PRO A 185 13.60 3.12 2.16
N ALA A 186 12.60 2.31 1.77
CA ALA A 186 12.83 1.12 0.95
C ALA A 186 13.43 1.49 -0.43
N THR A 187 12.90 2.52 -1.08
CA THR A 187 13.39 2.96 -2.40
C THR A 187 14.82 3.48 -2.33
N LEU A 188 15.16 4.24 -1.28
CA LEU A 188 16.53 4.71 -1.06
C LEU A 188 17.49 3.54 -0.81
N ILE A 189 17.08 2.54 -0.03
CA ILE A 189 17.88 1.33 0.21
C ILE A 189 18.18 0.61 -1.11
N TYR A 190 17.12 0.26 -1.85
CA TYR A 190 17.28 -0.49 -3.09
C TYR A 190 18.08 0.30 -4.12
N SER A 191 17.85 1.60 -4.22
CA SER A 191 18.57 2.42 -5.19
C SER A 191 20.03 2.65 -4.80
N TYR A 192 20.34 2.80 -3.50
CA TYR A 192 21.72 2.89 -3.05
C TYR A 192 22.48 1.58 -3.31
N VAL A 193 21.84 0.45 -3.02
CA VAL A 193 22.39 -0.89 -3.28
C VAL A 193 22.58 -1.15 -4.79
N GLY A 194 21.64 -0.72 -5.63
CA GLY A 194 21.72 -0.90 -7.10
C GLY A 194 22.68 0.04 -7.80
N GLY A 195 22.90 1.24 -7.26
CA GLY A 195 23.67 2.30 -7.92
C GLY A 195 25.14 2.44 -7.50
N MET A 196 25.57 1.90 -6.34
CA MET A 196 26.91 2.24 -5.81
C MET A 196 27.73 1.12 -5.17
N LEU A 197 27.27 -0.14 -5.07
CA LEU A 197 27.94 -1.10 -4.17
C LEU A 197 28.35 -2.42 -4.82
N THR A 198 29.61 -2.48 -5.26
CA THR A 198 30.40 -3.71 -5.36
C THR A 198 31.18 -3.93 -4.06
N GLY A 199 31.03 -5.09 -3.40
CA GLY A 199 31.86 -5.52 -2.25
C GLY A 199 31.27 -5.34 -0.85
N GLY A 200 32.12 -5.43 0.18
CA GLY A 200 31.74 -5.54 1.62
C GLY A 200 30.98 -4.34 2.21
N ALA A 201 31.12 -3.14 1.63
CA ALA A 201 30.32 -1.97 2.01
C ALA A 201 28.81 -2.16 1.72
N ARG A 202 28.46 -3.05 0.78
CA ARG A 202 27.06 -3.42 0.46
C ARG A 202 26.38 -4.04 1.67
N MET A 203 27.01 -5.01 2.31
CA MET A 203 26.47 -5.67 3.49
C MET A 203 26.29 -4.70 4.66
N PHE A 204 27.27 -3.81 4.86
CA PHE A 204 27.27 -2.88 5.99
C PHE A 204 26.18 -1.81 5.87
N VAL A 205 26.06 -1.15 4.70
CA VAL A 205 25.04 -0.12 4.50
C VAL A 205 23.63 -0.72 4.39
N THR A 206 23.49 -1.90 3.76
CA THR A 206 22.21 -2.61 3.74
C THR A 206 21.77 -2.98 5.16
N GLY A 207 22.68 -3.50 5.99
CA GLY A 207 22.42 -3.79 7.40
C GLY A 207 22.00 -2.55 8.21
N LEU A 208 22.71 -1.43 8.05
CA LEU A 208 22.41 -0.17 8.74
C LEU A 208 21.02 0.36 8.38
N LEU A 209 20.67 0.35 7.09
CA LEU A 209 19.37 0.86 6.64
C LEU A 209 18.22 -0.10 6.98
N ILE A 210 18.46 -1.42 7.02
CA ILE A 210 17.48 -2.38 7.57
C ILE A 210 17.22 -2.08 9.05
N ILE A 211 18.27 -1.83 9.84
CA ILE A 211 18.12 -1.43 11.24
C ILE A 211 17.34 -0.11 11.35
N PHE A 212 17.60 0.84 10.46
CA PHE A 212 16.88 2.12 10.44
C PHE A 212 15.40 1.96 10.06
N ALA A 213 15.10 1.12 9.06
CA ALA A 213 13.74 0.77 8.67
C ALA A 213 12.98 0.07 9.81
N ILE A 214 13.64 -0.87 10.50
CA ILE A 214 13.10 -1.54 11.70
C ILE A 214 12.90 -0.53 12.85
N SER A 215 13.79 0.45 13.02
CA SER A 215 13.67 1.48 14.07
C SER A 215 12.49 2.42 13.81
N ILE A 216 12.29 2.82 12.55
CA ILE A 216 11.11 3.60 12.14
C ILE A 216 9.84 2.78 12.35
N LEU A 217 9.86 1.51 11.96
CA LEU A 217 8.76 0.57 12.19
C LEU A 217 8.42 0.45 13.68
N ALA A 218 9.42 0.27 14.54
CA ALA A 218 9.24 0.19 15.98
C ALA A 218 8.66 1.48 16.58
N SER A 219 9.14 2.65 16.14
CA SER A 219 8.63 3.95 16.58
C SER A 219 7.16 4.16 16.19
N ILE A 220 6.80 3.78 14.96
CA ILE A 220 5.40 3.84 14.49
C ILE A 220 4.53 2.85 15.27
N ILE A 221 4.97 1.61 15.47
CA ILE A 221 4.27 0.60 16.29
C ILE A 221 4.02 1.15 17.70
N HIS A 222 5.02 1.76 18.32
CA HIS A 222 4.91 2.32 19.65
C HIS A 222 3.92 3.50 19.70
N GLY A 223 3.91 4.35 18.66
CA GLY A 223 2.95 5.44 18.50
C GLY A 223 1.50 4.95 18.27
N VAL A 224 1.32 3.90 17.46
CA VAL A 224 0.02 3.24 17.22
C VAL A 224 -0.52 2.65 18.52
N TYR A 225 0.35 1.94 19.26
CA TYR A 225 -0.01 1.28 20.51
C TYR A 225 -0.44 2.29 21.57
N ARG A 226 0.25 3.42 21.66
CA ARG A 226 -0.07 4.52 22.58
C ARG A 226 -1.39 5.21 22.24
N ASN A 227 -1.68 5.43 20.95
CA ASN A 227 -2.94 6.05 20.52
C ASN A 227 -4.16 5.14 20.73
N ARG A 228 -3.99 3.81 20.66
CA ARG A 228 -5.06 2.85 20.97
C ARG A 228 -5.42 2.79 22.46
N GLN A 229 -4.46 3.02 23.36
CA GLN A 229 -4.74 3.01 24.79
C GLN A 229 -5.47 4.27 25.28
N SER A 230 -5.24 5.44 24.67
CA SER A 230 -5.97 6.66 25.02
C SER A 230 -7.47 6.52 24.75
N LYS A 231 -7.83 6.03 23.56
CA LYS A 231 -9.24 5.89 23.15
C LYS A 231 -10.01 4.89 24.02
N ASN A 232 -9.35 3.84 24.51
CA ASN A 232 -9.99 2.84 25.37
C ASN A 232 -10.20 3.36 26.82
N ARG A 233 -9.28 4.19 27.35
CA ARG A 233 -9.46 4.86 28.65
C ARG A 233 -10.64 5.84 28.64
N ASP A 234 -10.84 6.56 27.54
CA ASP A 234 -11.94 7.54 27.42
C ASP A 234 -13.31 6.84 27.40
N THR A 235 -13.46 5.72 26.67
CA THR A 235 -14.70 4.93 26.68
C THR A 235 -14.98 4.27 28.04
N VAL A 236 -13.95 3.81 28.76
CA VAL A 236 -14.13 3.22 30.10
C VAL A 236 -14.50 4.30 31.12
N SER A 237 -13.90 5.49 31.05
CA SER A 237 -14.23 6.62 31.92
C SER A 237 -15.67 7.12 31.72
N VAL A 238 -16.13 7.24 30.46
CA VAL A 238 -17.52 7.62 30.15
C VAL A 238 -18.51 6.57 30.65
N LYS A 239 -18.26 5.27 30.41
CA LYS A 239 -19.15 4.18 30.84
C LYS A 239 -19.23 4.04 32.36
N THR A 240 -18.11 4.28 33.05
CA THR A 240 -18.05 4.28 34.53
C THR A 240 -18.80 5.49 35.09
N GLY A 241 -18.67 6.67 34.49
CA GLY A 241 -19.43 7.87 34.89
C GLY A 241 -20.95 7.72 34.75
N THR A 242 -21.42 7.03 33.71
CA THR A 242 -22.87 6.76 33.51
C THR A 242 -23.42 5.78 34.56
N LEU A 243 -22.70 4.71 34.89
CA LEU A 243 -23.16 3.72 35.89
C LEU A 243 -23.23 4.28 37.31
N ILE A 244 -22.35 5.22 37.67
CA ILE A 244 -22.38 5.87 38.99
C ILE A 244 -23.61 6.79 39.11
N ASN A 245 -23.99 7.47 38.02
CA ASN A 245 -25.19 8.32 37.99
C ASN A 245 -26.50 7.51 38.02
N ASP A 246 -26.55 6.34 37.39
CA ASP A 246 -27.74 5.47 37.46
C ASP A 246 -27.95 4.87 38.86
N CYS A 247 -26.86 4.57 39.58
CA CYS A 247 -26.91 4.00 40.93
C CYS A 247 -27.27 5.05 42.01
N SER A 248 -26.99 6.34 41.77
CA SER A 248 -27.44 7.42 42.66
C SER A 248 -28.91 7.77 42.47
N SER A 249 -29.45 7.61 41.25
CA SER A 249 -30.88 7.85 40.95
C SER A 249 -31.81 6.79 41.53
N THR A 250 -31.35 5.56 41.79
CA THR A 250 -32.17 4.46 42.31
C THR A 250 -32.29 4.41 43.84
N LYS A 251 -31.50 5.19 44.58
CA LYS A 251 -31.58 5.28 46.05
C LYS A 251 -32.54 6.36 46.57
N GLY A 252 -33.30 7.02 45.68
CA GLY A 252 -34.19 8.14 46.02
C GLY A 252 -35.63 7.81 46.45
N THR A 253 -36.05 6.55 46.46
CA THR A 253 -37.45 6.19 46.81
C THR A 253 -37.53 5.01 47.77
N ILE A 254 -37.24 5.25 49.05
CA ILE A 254 -37.80 4.45 50.14
C ILE A 254 -38.38 5.43 51.15
N ASN A 255 -39.70 5.62 51.09
CA ASN A 255 -40.47 6.52 51.94
C ASN A 255 -40.91 5.76 53.20
N PRO A 256 -40.39 6.06 54.40
CA PRO A 256 -40.86 5.44 55.63
C PRO A 256 -42.02 6.27 56.20
N LYS A 257 -43.24 6.00 55.74
CA LYS A 257 -44.46 6.43 56.42
C LYS A 257 -45.48 5.31 56.37
N GLU A 258 -45.49 4.48 57.42
CA GLU A 258 -46.70 3.99 58.11
C GLU A 258 -46.29 2.87 59.08
N SER A 259 -46.05 3.22 60.34
CA SER A 259 -46.34 2.33 61.45
C SER A 259 -46.44 3.15 62.72
N GLY A 260 -47.67 3.39 63.15
CA GLY A 260 -47.96 4.19 64.33
C GLY A 260 -49.45 4.33 64.57
N ARG A 261 -50.15 3.23 64.88
CA ARG A 261 -51.34 3.32 65.73
C ARG A 261 -51.85 1.98 66.29
N LYS A 262 -52.00 2.02 67.62
CA LYS A 262 -53.03 1.39 68.47
C LYS A 262 -52.81 -0.04 68.99
N ILE A 263 -52.60 -0.03 70.33
CA ILE A 263 -53.00 -0.94 71.42
C ILE A 263 -52.42 -2.35 71.44
#